data_AF-A0A3M1H1K4-F1
#
_entry.id   AF-A0A3M1H1K4-F1
#
_cell.length_a   1.000
_cell.length_b   1.000
_cell.length_c   1.000
_cell.angle_alpha   90.00
_cell.angle_beta   90.00
_cell.angle_gamma   90.00
#
_symmetry.space_group_name_H-M   'P 1'
#
loop_
_entity.id
_entity.type
_entity.pdbx_description
1 polymer ?
#
loop_
_entity_poly.entity_id
_entity_poly.type
_entity_poly.pdbx_seq_one_letter_code
_entity_poly.pdbx_strand_id
1 'polypeptide(L)'
;IIIAYARYFSVPGKTCSLLMLESEKDYKEFQIKLTKDAEKIQKESLSKKLQSLLPALKAVFFSEKDLFGQFWEKINSQKLVKWLDKRKIARILGLLSKEDFHFQTKKLVFTKWFFHEVSKTYLQKRKRMPKNVDIYLMEGAKRLARSLGDSLRCLSTIVELDPEKSESLRLVGYWLLQKRLPSLAIGLFKRVRDKRPFEPHSYRDLAKCYSALGKYGVAAMYYEMVLGGQWHRRFGLLKHVVRGEYLRMIRNAFFHKAVKGKLKDFLGERAEFLARSQGAKLKGDIMVTITWNTDNTDVDLWVKDPNGESCGYNHKRTRIGGRLLQDITRGYGPEQFYLPRAIKGEYEVSVHYFASSRTRLGARSFVEITLTFYGGTPKERSETFYVMLTKAKERVVVSRFSWPPE
;
A
#
# COMPACT_ATOMS: atom_id res chain seq x y z
N ILE A 1 20.76 -29.52 3.07
CA ILE A 1 19.58 -29.19 2.24
C ILE A 1 19.74 -27.86 1.49
N ILE A 2 20.11 -26.76 2.16
CA ILE A 2 20.28 -25.43 1.51
C ILE A 2 21.24 -25.48 0.31
N ILE A 3 22.41 -26.10 0.46
CA ILE A 3 23.38 -26.26 -0.65
C ILE A 3 22.81 -27.10 -1.80
N ALA A 4 22.04 -28.16 -1.49
CA ALA A 4 21.41 -29.01 -2.50
C ALA A 4 20.31 -28.26 -3.26
N TYR A 5 19.48 -27.47 -2.58
CA TYR A 5 18.49 -26.58 -3.20
C TYR A 5 19.18 -25.47 -4.03
N ALA A 6 20.22 -24.84 -3.49
CA ALA A 6 20.98 -23.81 -4.19
C ALA A 6 21.62 -24.36 -5.48
N ARG A 7 22.23 -25.56 -5.43
CA ARG A 7 22.79 -26.22 -6.63
C ARG A 7 21.71 -26.64 -7.62
N TYR A 8 20.64 -27.29 -7.14
CA TYR A 8 19.55 -27.79 -7.98
C TYR A 8 18.79 -26.67 -8.72
N PHE A 9 18.56 -25.54 -8.05
CA PHE A 9 17.93 -24.36 -8.65
C PHE A 9 18.94 -23.33 -9.18
N SER A 10 20.23 -23.66 -9.20
CA SER A 10 21.31 -22.81 -9.69
C SER A 10 21.31 -21.40 -9.07
N VAL A 11 21.12 -21.31 -7.76
CA VAL A 11 21.14 -20.07 -6.98
C VAL A 11 22.55 -19.82 -6.42
N PRO A 12 23.29 -18.83 -6.93
CA PRO A 12 24.61 -18.50 -6.40
C PRO A 12 24.51 -17.84 -5.01
N GLY A 13 25.54 -17.99 -4.19
CA GLY A 13 25.62 -17.38 -2.86
C GLY A 13 26.89 -17.73 -2.11
N LYS A 14 26.99 -17.34 -0.84
CA LYS A 14 28.18 -17.57 0.00
C LYS A 14 28.62 -19.04 0.08
N THR A 15 27.70 -19.97 -0.15
CA THR A 15 27.92 -21.41 -0.04
C THR A 15 27.77 -22.16 -1.38
N CYS A 16 27.52 -21.43 -2.48
CA CYS A 16 27.32 -22.03 -3.81
C CYS A 16 27.85 -21.08 -4.88
N SER A 17 28.97 -21.43 -5.50
CA SER A 17 29.45 -20.84 -6.75
C SER A 17 29.05 -21.73 -7.92
N LEU A 18 28.72 -21.13 -9.07
CA LEU A 18 28.41 -21.87 -10.29
C LEU A 18 29.67 -21.95 -11.13
N LEU A 19 30.29 -23.14 -11.16
CA LEU A 19 31.36 -23.47 -12.08
C LEU A 19 30.75 -24.37 -13.18
N MET A 20 30.82 -23.93 -14.43
CA MET A 20 30.56 -24.85 -15.55
C MET A 20 31.87 -25.55 -15.89
N LEU A 21 31.81 -26.86 -16.04
CA LEU A 21 32.91 -27.63 -16.60
C LEU A 21 32.66 -27.80 -18.10
N GLU A 22 33.73 -27.86 -18.88
CA GLU A 22 33.67 -27.76 -20.34
C GLU A 22 33.22 -29.07 -21.00
N SER A 23 33.39 -30.22 -20.34
CA SER A 23 33.03 -31.53 -20.88
C SER A 23 32.37 -32.47 -19.87
N GLU A 24 31.56 -33.43 -20.34
CA GLU A 24 31.02 -34.51 -19.51
C GLU A 24 32.09 -35.37 -18.83
N LYS A 25 33.30 -35.41 -19.43
CA LYS A 25 34.44 -36.13 -18.87
C LYS A 25 34.91 -35.46 -17.57
N ASP A 26 34.95 -34.14 -17.53
CA ASP A 26 35.32 -33.37 -16.33
C ASP A 26 34.31 -33.60 -15.21
N TYR A 27 33.01 -33.62 -15.52
CA TYR A 27 31.98 -33.94 -14.53
C TYR A 27 32.16 -35.34 -13.93
N LYS A 28 32.59 -36.33 -14.72
CA LYS A 28 32.88 -37.69 -14.24
C LYS A 28 34.18 -37.75 -13.42
N GLU A 29 35.22 -37.06 -13.86
CA GLU A 29 36.53 -36.98 -13.20
C GLU A 29 36.44 -36.35 -11.80
N PHE A 30 35.71 -35.24 -11.69
CA PHE A 30 35.42 -34.59 -10.41
C PHE A 30 34.28 -35.25 -9.62
N GLN A 31 33.77 -36.41 -10.07
CA GLN A 31 32.70 -37.20 -9.43
C GLN A 31 31.40 -36.40 -9.16
N ILE A 32 31.09 -35.42 -10.01
CA ILE A 32 29.94 -34.53 -9.85
C ILE A 32 28.68 -35.23 -10.40
N LYS A 33 27.83 -35.71 -9.49
CA LYS A 33 26.52 -36.30 -9.83
C LYS A 33 25.39 -35.26 -9.70
N LEU A 34 24.92 -34.73 -10.82
CA LEU A 34 23.84 -33.73 -10.87
C LEU A 34 22.49 -34.26 -10.33
N THR A 35 22.26 -35.57 -10.39
CA THR A 35 21.02 -36.22 -9.92
C THR A 35 20.94 -36.38 -8.39
N LYS A 36 22.08 -36.38 -7.68
CA LYS A 36 22.11 -36.53 -6.20
C LYS A 36 21.34 -35.41 -5.49
N ASP A 37 21.43 -34.18 -5.99
CA ASP A 37 20.74 -33.05 -5.40
C ASP A 37 19.21 -33.17 -5.60
N ALA A 38 18.78 -33.63 -6.78
CA ALA A 38 17.37 -33.91 -7.09
C ALA A 38 16.78 -34.99 -6.17
N GLU A 39 17.49 -36.12 -6.02
CA GLU A 39 17.08 -37.20 -5.12
C GLU A 39 17.03 -36.75 -3.66
N LYS A 40 18.01 -35.93 -3.24
CA LYS A 40 18.06 -35.37 -1.89
C LYS A 40 16.91 -34.41 -1.63
N ILE A 41 16.50 -33.62 -2.63
CA ILE A 41 15.34 -32.71 -2.56
C ILE A 41 14.03 -33.49 -2.49
N GLN A 42 13.91 -34.58 -3.26
CA GLN A 42 12.73 -35.44 -3.25
C GLN A 42 12.61 -36.26 -1.96
N LYS A 43 13.73 -36.75 -1.40
CA LYS A 43 13.78 -37.52 -0.15
C LYS A 43 13.63 -36.62 1.09
N GLU A 44 14.31 -35.48 1.13
CA GLU A 44 14.17 -34.49 2.21
C GLU A 44 13.05 -33.50 1.88
N SER A 45 11.83 -33.84 2.28
CA SER A 45 10.70 -32.92 2.24
C SER A 45 11.04 -31.61 2.95
N LEU A 46 11.13 -30.51 2.19
CA LEU A 46 11.39 -29.17 2.74
C LEU A 46 10.34 -28.80 3.80
N SER A 47 9.08 -29.22 3.63
CA SER A 47 8.04 -29.00 4.62
C SER A 47 8.33 -29.73 5.94
N LYS A 48 8.84 -30.97 5.91
CA LYS A 48 9.26 -31.68 7.13
C LYS A 48 10.46 -31.01 7.81
N LYS A 49 11.45 -30.56 7.03
CA LYS A 49 12.62 -29.82 7.54
C LYS A 49 12.24 -28.47 8.15
N LEU A 50 11.32 -27.75 7.50
CA LEU A 50 10.77 -26.49 8.02
C LEU A 50 9.97 -26.73 9.30
N GLN A 51 9.19 -27.81 9.37
CA GLN A 51 8.49 -28.21 10.60
C GLN A 51 9.47 -28.56 11.74
N SER A 52 10.57 -29.26 11.47
CA SER A 52 11.57 -29.59 12.49
C SER A 52 12.38 -28.38 12.96
N LEU A 53 12.59 -27.39 12.08
CA LEU A 53 13.24 -26.12 12.43
C LEU A 53 12.29 -25.13 13.10
N LEU A 54 10.97 -25.33 12.97
CA LEU A 54 9.95 -24.40 13.47
C LEU A 54 10.09 -24.11 14.97
N PRO A 55 10.38 -25.08 15.87
CA PRO A 55 10.58 -24.80 17.30
C PRO A 55 11.82 -23.94 17.58
N ALA A 56 12.95 -24.23 16.92
CA ALA A 56 14.17 -23.43 17.05
C ALA A 56 14.00 -22.02 16.45
N LEU A 57 13.26 -21.90 15.35
CA LEU A 57 12.88 -20.61 14.76
C LEU A 57 11.90 -19.85 15.67
N LYS A 58 10.99 -20.53 16.40
CA LYS A 58 10.09 -19.93 17.43
C LYS A 58 10.82 -19.29 18.58
N ALA A 59 11.98 -19.82 19.00
CA ALA A 59 12.83 -19.17 19.99
C ALA A 59 13.49 -17.86 19.48
N VAL A 60 13.59 -17.69 18.15
CA VAL A 60 14.19 -16.52 17.48
C VAL A 60 13.13 -15.61 16.84
N PHE A 61 11.85 -16.00 16.84
CA PHE A 61 10.77 -15.23 16.22
C PHE A 61 10.47 -13.99 17.06
N PHE A 62 11.00 -12.86 16.61
CA PHE A 62 10.56 -11.54 17.04
C PHE A 62 9.06 -11.40 16.77
N SER A 63 8.30 -10.97 17.79
CA SER A 63 6.92 -10.57 17.57
C SER A 63 6.87 -9.36 16.64
N GLU A 64 5.70 -9.09 16.07
CA GLU A 64 5.53 -7.90 15.22
C GLU A 64 5.81 -6.58 15.96
N LYS A 65 5.60 -6.56 17.27
CA LYS A 65 6.02 -5.44 18.13
C LYS A 65 7.55 -5.33 18.22
N ASP A 66 8.22 -6.46 18.40
CA ASP A 66 9.69 -6.52 18.51
C ASP A 66 10.36 -6.11 17.17
N LEU A 67 9.81 -6.56 16.04
CA LEU A 67 10.23 -6.13 14.69
C LEU A 67 10.04 -4.64 14.47
N PHE A 68 8.91 -4.07 14.94
CA PHE A 68 8.73 -2.62 14.92
C PHE A 68 9.76 -1.91 15.80
N GLY A 69 10.08 -2.45 16.98
CA GLY A 69 11.13 -1.94 17.86
C GLY A 69 12.48 -1.83 17.17
N GLN A 70 12.94 -2.90 16.52
CA GLN A 70 14.19 -2.90 15.75
C GLN A 70 14.18 -1.87 14.61
N PHE A 71 13.06 -1.78 13.90
CA PHE A 71 12.88 -0.78 12.85
C PHE A 71 12.97 0.65 13.41
N TRP A 72 12.31 0.89 14.55
CA TRP A 72 12.31 2.18 15.22
C TRP A 72 13.70 2.58 15.72
N GLU A 73 14.45 1.64 16.31
CA GLU A 73 15.85 1.84 16.69
C GLU A 73 16.73 2.16 15.49
N LYS A 74 16.59 1.41 14.39
CA LYS A 74 17.32 1.64 13.15
C LYS A 74 17.09 3.05 12.59
N ILE A 75 15.82 3.49 12.51
CA ILE A 75 15.50 4.85 12.03
C ILE A 75 16.16 5.92 12.89
N ASN A 76 16.15 5.72 14.21
CA ASN A 76 16.69 6.69 15.16
C ASN A 76 18.22 6.74 15.15
N SER A 77 18.89 5.59 15.12
CA SER A 77 20.35 5.51 15.14
C SER A 77 20.96 6.02 13.83
N GLN A 78 20.32 5.70 12.71
CA GLN A 78 20.78 6.11 11.37
C GLN A 78 20.23 7.48 10.93
N LYS A 79 19.43 8.15 11.77
CA LYS A 79 18.81 9.46 11.48
C LYS A 79 18.07 9.50 10.12
N LEU A 80 17.41 8.40 9.75
CA LEU A 80 16.76 8.24 8.44
C LEU A 80 15.56 9.18 8.24
N VAL A 81 14.97 9.65 9.34
CA VAL A 81 13.90 10.65 9.34
C VAL A 81 14.24 11.72 10.37
N LYS A 82 14.27 12.98 9.93
CA LYS A 82 14.55 14.12 10.82
C LYS A 82 13.30 14.46 11.66
N TRP A 83 13.51 14.88 12.91
CA TRP A 83 12.48 15.44 13.81
C TRP A 83 11.30 14.54 14.20
N LEU A 84 11.48 13.21 14.18
CA LEU A 84 10.47 12.32 14.77
C LEU A 84 10.31 12.62 16.28
N ASP A 85 9.07 12.75 16.73
CA ASP A 85 8.74 12.92 18.14
C ASP A 85 8.91 11.59 18.88
N LYS A 86 10.14 11.35 19.33
CA LYS A 86 10.52 10.09 19.96
C LYS A 86 9.73 9.79 21.23
N ARG A 87 9.42 10.84 22.01
CA ARG A 87 8.67 10.70 23.26
C ARG A 87 7.25 10.26 22.98
N LYS A 88 6.60 10.82 21.97
CA LYS A 88 5.23 10.43 21.59
C LYS A 88 5.16 9.01 21.05
N ILE A 89 6.10 8.60 20.20
CA ILE A 89 6.16 7.22 19.68
C ILE A 89 6.47 6.23 20.81
N ALA A 90 7.39 6.55 21.71
CA ALA A 90 7.67 5.71 22.88
C ALA A 90 6.45 5.59 23.81
N ARG A 91 5.73 6.71 24.05
CA ARG A 91 4.49 6.73 24.86
C ARG A 91 3.47 5.76 24.28
N ILE A 92 3.12 5.88 22.99
CA ILE A 92 2.13 4.96 22.41
C ILE A 92 2.62 3.52 22.36
N LEU A 93 3.89 3.27 22.01
CA LEU A 93 4.45 1.92 21.97
C LEU A 93 4.44 1.23 23.36
N GLY A 94 4.60 2.00 24.43
CA GLY A 94 4.46 1.53 25.81
C GLY A 94 3.03 1.18 26.22
N LEU A 95 2.02 1.73 25.53
CA LEU A 95 0.61 1.38 25.74
C LEU A 95 0.16 0.14 24.98
N LEU A 96 0.93 -0.30 23.97
CA LEU A 96 0.58 -1.46 23.13
C LEU A 96 1.22 -2.74 23.67
N SER A 97 0.49 -3.83 23.64
CA SER A 97 0.96 -5.19 23.88
C SER A 97 1.42 -5.85 22.58
N LYS A 98 1.97 -7.08 22.65
CA LYS A 98 2.25 -7.88 21.44
C LYS A 98 0.97 -8.25 20.68
N GLU A 99 -0.16 -8.39 21.39
CA GLU A 99 -1.46 -8.75 20.81
C GLU A 99 -2.08 -7.62 19.97
N ASP A 100 -1.75 -6.36 20.28
CA ASP A 100 -2.17 -5.21 19.48
C ASP A 100 -1.59 -5.25 18.06
N PHE A 101 -0.47 -5.95 17.86
CA PHE A 101 0.15 -6.17 16.56
C PHE A 101 -0.31 -7.46 15.88
N HIS A 102 -0.97 -8.37 16.61
CA HIS A 102 -1.44 -9.64 16.09
C HIS A 102 -2.72 -9.46 15.26
N PHE A 103 -2.78 -10.01 14.06
CA PHE A 103 -4.00 -10.05 13.26
C PHE A 103 -4.03 -11.33 12.44
N GLN A 104 -5.25 -11.84 12.18
CA GLN A 104 -5.42 -12.99 11.33
C GLN A 104 -5.39 -12.58 9.87
N THR A 105 -4.64 -13.33 9.07
CA THR A 105 -4.66 -13.16 7.61
C THR A 105 -5.83 -13.93 7.04
N LYS A 106 -6.67 -13.24 6.25
CA LYS A 106 -7.79 -13.88 5.56
C LYS A 106 -7.26 -14.98 4.63
N LYS A 107 -7.69 -16.22 4.87
CA LYS A 107 -7.41 -17.34 3.96
C LYS A 107 -8.20 -17.13 2.67
N LEU A 108 -7.53 -17.29 1.54
CA LEU A 108 -8.14 -17.20 0.22
C LEU A 108 -8.29 -18.58 -0.38
N VAL A 109 -9.37 -18.77 -1.13
CA VAL A 109 -9.56 -19.97 -1.95
C VAL A 109 -8.80 -19.78 -3.26
N PHE A 110 -8.06 -20.81 -3.65
CA PHE A 110 -7.33 -20.88 -4.92
C PHE A 110 -7.87 -22.06 -5.70
N THR A 111 -8.06 -21.89 -7.00
CA THR A 111 -8.48 -22.98 -7.88
C THR A 111 -7.27 -23.61 -8.57
N LYS A 112 -7.43 -24.86 -9.00
CA LYS A 112 -6.44 -25.53 -9.85
C LYS A 112 -6.61 -24.99 -11.27
N TRP A 113 -5.50 -24.52 -11.85
CA TRP A 113 -5.43 -24.10 -13.25
C TRP A 113 -4.64 -25.12 -14.03
N PHE A 114 -5.22 -25.65 -15.11
CA PHE A 114 -4.53 -26.48 -16.08
C PHE A 114 -3.93 -25.63 -17.18
N PHE A 115 -2.85 -26.13 -17.79
CA PHE A 115 -2.13 -25.41 -18.85
C PHE A 115 -3.02 -25.03 -20.03
N HIS A 116 -3.95 -25.92 -20.43
CA HIS A 116 -4.86 -25.69 -21.55
C HIS A 116 -5.91 -24.61 -21.28
N GLU A 117 -6.18 -24.27 -20.01
CA GLU A 117 -7.12 -23.20 -19.64
C GLU A 117 -6.48 -21.81 -19.72
N VAL A 118 -5.15 -21.75 -19.78
CA VAL A 118 -4.41 -20.49 -19.83
C VAL A 118 -4.33 -20.03 -21.29
N SER A 119 -4.79 -18.81 -21.55
CA SER A 119 -4.80 -18.26 -22.91
C SER A 119 -3.41 -18.28 -23.55
N LYS A 120 -3.31 -18.85 -24.76
CA LYS A 120 -2.09 -18.81 -25.58
C LYS A 120 -1.57 -17.38 -25.77
N THR A 121 -2.48 -16.42 -25.94
CA THR A 121 -2.13 -15.00 -26.11
C THR A 121 -1.45 -14.42 -24.86
N TYR A 122 -1.94 -14.78 -23.66
CA TYR A 122 -1.31 -14.38 -22.40
C TYR A 122 0.08 -14.99 -22.27
N LEU A 123 0.24 -16.29 -22.56
CA LEU A 123 1.53 -16.99 -22.50
C LEU A 123 2.56 -16.37 -23.46
N GLN A 124 2.15 -16.06 -24.70
CA GLN A 124 3.02 -15.40 -25.68
C GLN A 124 3.43 -13.99 -25.22
N LYS A 125 2.48 -13.16 -24.76
CA LYS A 125 2.77 -11.82 -24.24
C LYS A 125 3.71 -11.87 -23.03
N ARG A 126 3.44 -12.77 -22.08
CA ARG A 126 4.29 -13.01 -20.90
C ARG A 126 5.72 -13.38 -21.29
N LYS A 127 5.89 -14.24 -22.30
CA LYS A 127 7.23 -14.64 -22.80
C LYS A 127 7.96 -13.46 -23.46
N ARG A 128 7.26 -12.66 -24.27
CA ARG A 128 7.86 -11.55 -25.02
C ARG A 128 8.18 -10.33 -24.15
N MET A 129 7.33 -10.02 -23.18
CA MET A 129 7.41 -8.80 -22.36
C MET A 129 7.17 -9.10 -20.88
N PRO A 130 8.01 -9.94 -20.24
CA PRO A 130 7.75 -10.41 -18.88
C PRO A 130 7.66 -9.28 -17.86
N LYS A 131 8.35 -8.15 -18.04
CA LYS A 131 8.28 -7.02 -17.11
C LYS A 131 7.09 -6.08 -17.33
N ASN A 132 6.23 -6.34 -18.33
CA ASN A 132 5.06 -5.52 -18.57
C ASN A 132 3.94 -5.91 -17.60
N VAL A 133 3.67 -5.03 -16.63
CA VAL A 133 2.68 -5.23 -15.56
C VAL A 133 1.26 -5.44 -16.08
N ASP A 134 0.93 -4.90 -17.26
CA ASP A 134 -0.43 -4.93 -17.82
C ASP A 134 -0.90 -6.33 -18.14
N ILE A 135 0.06 -7.17 -18.53
CA ILE A 135 -0.19 -8.57 -18.86
C ILE A 135 -0.78 -9.27 -17.62
N TYR A 136 -0.22 -9.02 -16.45
CA TYR A 136 -0.67 -9.60 -15.18
C TYR A 136 -1.90 -8.92 -14.61
N LEU A 137 -2.06 -7.61 -14.85
CA LEU A 137 -3.25 -6.87 -14.45
C LEU A 137 -4.50 -7.34 -15.21
N MET A 138 -4.39 -7.43 -16.54
CA MET A 138 -5.47 -7.93 -17.39
C MET A 138 -5.79 -9.40 -17.10
N GLU A 139 -4.78 -10.24 -16.94
CA GLU A 139 -4.99 -11.65 -16.61
C GLU A 139 -5.57 -11.82 -15.19
N GLY A 140 -5.06 -11.08 -14.19
CA GLY A 140 -5.60 -11.09 -12.84
C GLY A 140 -7.07 -10.68 -12.81
N ALA A 141 -7.45 -9.63 -13.55
CA ALA A 141 -8.84 -9.22 -13.69
C ALA A 141 -9.74 -10.34 -14.28
N LYS A 142 -9.25 -11.10 -15.26
CA LYS A 142 -9.96 -12.28 -15.79
C LYS A 142 -10.09 -13.38 -14.74
N ARG A 143 -9.01 -13.68 -14.01
CA ARG A 143 -8.98 -14.74 -12.98
C ARG A 143 -9.85 -14.42 -11.78
N LEU A 144 -10.14 -13.14 -11.53
CA LEU A 144 -11.07 -12.70 -10.50
C LEU A 144 -12.46 -13.31 -10.67
N ALA A 145 -12.88 -13.62 -11.92
CA ALA A 145 -14.15 -14.28 -12.20
C ALA A 145 -14.22 -15.70 -11.59
N ARG A 146 -13.08 -16.35 -11.32
CA ARG A 146 -13.03 -17.65 -10.64
C ARG A 146 -12.86 -17.48 -9.14
N SER A 147 -11.85 -16.74 -8.71
CA SER A 147 -11.65 -16.46 -7.28
C SER A 147 -10.72 -15.27 -7.04
N LEU A 148 -10.86 -14.69 -5.84
CA LEU A 148 -9.96 -13.65 -5.37
C LEU A 148 -8.51 -14.15 -5.20
N GLY A 149 -8.34 -15.42 -4.78
CA GLY A 149 -7.02 -16.05 -4.64
C GLY A 149 -6.32 -16.20 -5.99
N ASP A 150 -7.03 -16.61 -7.04
CA ASP A 150 -6.43 -16.79 -8.37
C ASP A 150 -6.01 -15.46 -9.00
N SER A 151 -6.81 -14.41 -8.83
CA SER A 151 -6.43 -13.06 -9.20
C SER A 151 -5.17 -12.63 -8.45
N LEU A 152 -5.14 -12.80 -7.13
CA LEU A 152 -3.98 -12.42 -6.31
C LEU A 152 -2.72 -13.20 -6.72
N ARG A 153 -2.84 -14.51 -6.99
CA ARG A 153 -1.73 -15.35 -7.46
C ARG A 153 -1.16 -14.86 -8.79
N CYS A 154 -1.99 -14.34 -9.70
CA CYS A 154 -1.48 -13.72 -10.93
C CYS A 154 -0.79 -12.39 -10.64
N LEU A 155 -1.35 -11.57 -9.75
CA LEU A 155 -0.79 -10.26 -9.40
C LEU A 155 0.49 -10.36 -8.58
N SER A 156 0.70 -11.46 -7.82
CA SER A 156 1.97 -11.68 -7.10
C SER A 156 3.16 -11.75 -8.05
N THR A 157 2.97 -12.17 -9.29
CA THR A 157 4.02 -12.15 -10.33
C THR A 157 4.59 -10.74 -10.54
N ILE A 158 3.80 -9.68 -10.38
CA ILE A 158 4.29 -8.28 -10.46
C ILE A 158 5.34 -8.01 -9.37
N VAL A 159 5.13 -8.56 -8.16
CA VAL A 159 6.06 -8.43 -7.04
C VAL A 159 7.25 -9.38 -7.17
N GLU A 160 7.04 -10.58 -7.72
CA GLU A 160 8.09 -11.58 -7.93
C GLU A 160 9.11 -11.14 -8.98
N LEU A 161 8.65 -10.48 -10.05
CA LEU A 161 9.51 -10.01 -11.12
C LEU A 161 10.32 -8.77 -10.76
N ASP A 162 9.82 -7.95 -9.83
CA ASP A 162 10.49 -6.74 -9.39
C ASP A 162 10.28 -6.50 -7.88
N PRO A 163 10.88 -7.34 -7.02
CA PRO A 163 10.70 -7.27 -5.57
C PRO A 163 11.32 -6.02 -4.94
N GLU A 164 12.16 -5.32 -5.69
CA GLU A 164 12.87 -4.10 -5.29
C GLU A 164 12.08 -2.82 -5.57
N LYS A 165 11.20 -2.84 -6.57
CA LYS A 165 10.43 -1.67 -6.98
C LYS A 165 9.25 -1.39 -6.07
N SER A 166 9.33 -0.26 -5.36
CA SER A 166 8.28 0.20 -4.44
C SER A 166 6.94 0.42 -5.16
N GLU A 167 6.94 0.86 -6.41
CA GLU A 167 5.74 1.07 -7.21
C GLU A 167 4.97 -0.24 -7.46
N SER A 168 5.68 -1.35 -7.70
CA SER A 168 5.10 -2.70 -7.86
C SER A 168 4.49 -3.20 -6.55
N LEU A 169 5.20 -2.99 -5.44
CA LEU A 169 4.71 -3.35 -4.10
C LEU A 169 3.46 -2.53 -3.73
N ARG A 170 3.47 -1.21 -3.96
CA ARG A 170 2.33 -0.33 -3.70
C ARG A 170 1.15 -0.65 -4.63
N LEU A 171 1.39 -0.96 -5.91
CA LEU A 171 0.35 -1.36 -6.85
C LEU A 171 -0.47 -2.54 -6.31
N VAL A 172 0.21 -3.64 -5.96
CA VAL A 172 -0.46 -4.83 -5.42
C VAL A 172 -1.03 -4.57 -4.02
N GLY A 173 -0.35 -3.78 -3.19
CA GLY A 173 -0.83 -3.37 -1.86
C GLY A 173 -2.14 -2.57 -1.92
N TYR A 174 -2.24 -1.60 -2.82
CA TYR A 174 -3.47 -0.83 -3.04
C TYR A 174 -4.57 -1.69 -3.66
N TRP A 175 -4.24 -2.62 -4.56
CA TRP A 175 -5.23 -3.57 -5.07
C TRP A 175 -5.79 -4.43 -3.92
N LEU A 176 -4.95 -4.88 -2.99
CA LEU A 176 -5.40 -5.62 -1.80
C LEU A 176 -6.29 -4.75 -0.90
N LEU A 177 -5.98 -3.46 -0.71
CA LEU A 177 -6.86 -2.53 0.00
C LEU A 177 -8.21 -2.35 -0.70
N GLN A 178 -8.23 -2.19 -2.02
CA GLN A 178 -9.46 -2.14 -2.81
C GLN A 178 -10.33 -3.40 -2.58
N LYS A 179 -9.70 -4.57 -2.46
CA LYS A 179 -10.39 -5.84 -2.19
C LYS A 179 -10.68 -6.10 -0.71
N ARG A 180 -10.49 -5.09 0.16
CA ARG A 180 -10.67 -5.17 1.61
C ARG A 180 -9.85 -6.30 2.25
N LEU A 181 -8.61 -6.47 1.78
CA LEU A 181 -7.62 -7.44 2.28
C LEU A 181 -6.40 -6.76 2.94
N PRO A 182 -6.58 -5.89 3.94
CA PRO A 182 -5.48 -5.12 4.53
C PRO A 182 -4.40 -6.00 5.18
N SER A 183 -4.76 -7.15 5.75
CA SER A 183 -3.81 -8.09 6.37
C SER A 183 -2.73 -8.57 5.40
N LEU A 184 -3.11 -8.81 4.13
CA LEU A 184 -2.18 -9.25 3.09
C LEU A 184 -1.33 -8.10 2.54
N ALA A 185 -1.82 -6.86 2.62
CA ALA A 185 -1.11 -5.67 2.13
C ALA A 185 0.01 -5.22 3.09
N ILE A 186 -0.12 -5.49 4.40
CA ILE A 186 0.85 -5.06 5.43
C ILE A 186 2.27 -5.51 5.10
N GLY A 187 2.47 -6.76 4.67
CA GLY A 187 3.80 -7.27 4.33
C GLY A 187 4.46 -6.51 3.17
N LEU A 188 3.67 -6.12 2.17
CA LEU A 188 4.16 -5.32 1.04
C LEU A 188 4.51 -3.89 1.48
N PHE A 189 3.66 -3.25 2.27
CA PHE A 189 3.91 -1.88 2.73
C PHE A 189 5.04 -1.78 3.76
N LYS A 190 5.27 -2.81 4.59
CA LYS A 190 6.47 -2.90 5.43
C LYS A 190 7.74 -2.92 4.57
N ARG A 191 7.78 -3.73 3.51
CA ARG A 191 8.89 -3.74 2.56
C ARG A 191 9.10 -2.39 1.90
N VAL A 192 8.02 -1.69 1.53
CA VAL A 192 8.12 -0.31 1.00
C VAL A 192 8.70 0.64 2.04
N ARG A 193 8.20 0.63 3.27
CA ARG A 193 8.69 1.45 4.40
C ARG A 193 10.17 1.21 4.67
N ASP A 194 10.61 -0.04 4.67
CA ASP A 194 11.99 -0.39 4.99
C ASP A 194 12.97 0.06 3.90
N LYS A 195 12.52 0.08 2.64
CA LYS A 195 13.28 0.56 1.48
C LYS A 195 13.25 2.08 1.34
N ARG A 196 12.13 2.70 1.70
CA ARG A 196 11.86 4.12 1.54
C ARG A 196 11.45 4.77 2.86
N PRO A 197 12.26 4.68 3.94
CA PRO A 197 11.88 5.21 5.25
C PRO A 197 11.74 6.74 5.27
N PHE A 198 12.30 7.43 4.27
CA PHE A 198 12.20 8.87 4.07
C PHE A 198 10.92 9.31 3.32
N GLU A 199 10.08 8.36 2.87
CA GLU A 199 8.79 8.65 2.23
C GLU A 199 7.65 8.54 3.24
N PRO A 200 6.97 9.65 3.61
CA PRO A 200 5.90 9.58 4.61
C PRO A 200 4.69 8.71 4.19
N HIS A 201 4.47 8.55 2.88
CA HIS A 201 3.41 7.70 2.34
C HIS A 201 3.51 6.24 2.79
N SER A 202 4.72 5.69 3.01
CA SER A 202 4.85 4.29 3.45
C SER A 202 4.30 4.05 4.86
N TYR A 203 4.33 5.08 5.72
CA TYR A 203 3.74 5.01 7.05
C TYR A 203 2.23 5.21 6.99
N ARG A 204 1.74 6.14 6.15
CA ARG A 204 0.30 6.33 5.92
C ARG A 204 -0.37 5.05 5.40
N ASP A 205 0.25 4.36 4.45
CA ASP A 205 -0.27 3.10 3.89
C ASP A 205 -0.43 2.03 4.98
N LEU A 206 0.57 1.89 5.87
CA LEU A 206 0.49 1.00 7.02
C LEU A 206 -0.59 1.44 8.02
N ALA A 207 -0.67 2.74 8.33
CA ALA A 207 -1.71 3.27 9.22
C ALA A 207 -3.11 2.92 8.72
N LYS A 208 -3.35 3.04 7.41
CA LYS A 208 -4.63 2.67 6.78
C LYS A 208 -4.91 1.17 6.87
N CYS A 209 -3.92 0.31 6.63
CA CYS A 209 -4.09 -1.13 6.80
C CYS A 209 -4.47 -1.49 8.24
N TYR A 210 -3.73 -0.99 9.23
CA TYR A 210 -4.01 -1.28 10.63
C TYR A 210 -5.34 -0.68 11.10
N SER A 211 -5.71 0.51 10.59
CA SER A 211 -7.02 1.12 10.83
C SER A 211 -8.15 0.24 10.28
N ALA A 212 -8.01 -0.30 9.07
CA ALA A 212 -9.00 -1.19 8.46
C ALA A 212 -9.14 -2.54 9.19
N LEU A 213 -8.11 -2.95 9.94
CA LEU A 213 -8.13 -4.13 10.81
C LEU A 213 -8.61 -3.83 12.23
N GLY A 214 -9.00 -2.59 12.54
CA GLY A 214 -9.37 -2.18 13.90
C GLY A 214 -8.20 -2.14 14.89
N LYS A 215 -6.95 -2.22 14.41
CA LYS A 215 -5.73 -2.12 15.23
C LYS A 215 -5.34 -0.67 15.45
N TYR A 216 -6.23 0.06 16.11
CA TYR A 216 -6.20 1.52 16.23
C TYR A 216 -4.93 2.06 16.89
N GLY A 217 -4.39 1.36 17.89
CA GLY A 217 -3.15 1.77 18.53
C GLY A 217 -1.92 1.70 17.61
N VAL A 218 -1.80 0.62 16.83
CA VAL A 218 -0.72 0.47 15.84
C VAL A 218 -0.92 1.46 14.69
N ALA A 219 -2.16 1.69 14.24
CA ALA A 219 -2.47 2.67 13.22
C ALA A 219 -2.13 4.10 13.67
N ALA A 220 -2.50 4.48 14.90
CA ALA A 220 -2.17 5.75 15.52
C ALA A 220 -0.65 5.98 15.57
N MET A 221 0.12 4.96 15.93
CA MET A 221 1.58 5.02 15.95
C MET A 221 2.15 5.41 14.57
N TYR A 222 1.68 4.78 13.49
CA TYR A 222 2.10 5.15 12.13
C TYR A 222 1.64 6.55 11.71
N TYR A 223 0.43 6.98 12.08
CA TYR A 223 -0.02 8.34 11.83
C TYR A 223 0.84 9.38 12.57
N GLU A 224 1.21 9.13 13.83
CA GLU A 224 2.12 10.00 14.58
C GLU A 224 3.50 10.08 13.94
N MET A 225 4.01 8.98 13.35
CA MET A 225 5.27 9.03 12.59
C MET A 225 5.17 10.01 11.42
N VAL A 226 4.06 9.97 10.65
CA VAL A 226 3.84 10.92 9.54
C VAL A 226 3.71 12.36 10.05
N LEU A 227 2.97 12.60 11.13
CA LEU A 227 2.77 13.96 11.64
C LEU A 227 4.03 14.53 12.29
N GLY A 228 4.82 13.70 12.97
CA GLY A 228 6.05 14.06 13.65
C GLY A 228 7.23 14.32 12.71
N GLY A 229 7.44 13.49 11.69
CA GLY A 229 8.62 13.58 10.82
C GLY A 229 8.72 14.88 10.01
N GLN A 230 9.93 15.39 9.80
CA GLN A 230 10.19 16.43 8.81
C GLN A 230 10.41 15.76 7.46
N TRP A 231 9.50 16.02 6.53
CA TRP A 231 9.50 15.41 5.20
C TRP A 231 9.90 16.42 4.14
N HIS A 232 10.43 15.92 3.02
CA HIS A 232 10.76 16.76 1.88
C HIS A 232 9.51 17.51 1.38
N ARG A 233 9.65 18.78 1.00
CA ARG A 233 8.54 19.66 0.57
C ARG A 233 7.66 19.09 -0.53
N ARG A 234 8.21 18.18 -1.35
CA ARG A 234 7.49 17.46 -2.42
C ARG A 234 6.30 16.65 -1.92
N PHE A 235 6.24 16.31 -0.63
CA PHE A 235 5.13 15.55 -0.05
C PHE A 235 3.98 16.45 0.46
N GLY A 236 4.09 17.77 0.28
CA GLY A 236 2.99 18.74 0.31
C GLY A 236 1.93 18.54 1.40
N LEU A 237 0.66 18.45 0.98
CA LEU A 237 -0.53 18.27 1.81
C LEU A 237 -0.63 16.95 2.55
N LEU A 238 0.34 16.04 2.48
CA LEU A 238 0.18 14.73 3.11
C LEU A 238 -0.09 14.82 4.62
N LYS A 239 0.63 15.68 5.35
CA LYS A 239 0.35 15.90 6.78
C LYS A 239 -1.04 16.50 7.01
N HIS A 240 -1.56 17.27 6.06
CA HIS A 240 -2.92 17.83 6.16
C HIS A 240 -3.95 16.70 6.05
N VAL A 241 -3.87 15.89 5.00
CA VAL A 241 -4.75 14.73 4.78
C VAL A 241 -4.70 13.75 5.95
N VAL A 242 -3.49 13.40 6.40
CA VAL A 242 -3.30 12.45 7.51
C VAL A 242 -3.94 12.92 8.82
N ARG A 243 -3.99 14.23 9.09
CA ARG A 243 -4.70 14.72 10.30
C ARG A 243 -6.18 14.38 10.25
N GLY A 244 -6.82 14.57 9.09
CA GLY A 244 -8.23 14.21 8.88
C GLY A 244 -8.45 12.70 9.00
N GLU A 245 -7.63 11.90 8.30
CA GLU A 245 -7.72 10.44 8.35
C GLU A 245 -7.56 9.88 9.76
N TYR A 246 -6.60 10.43 10.51
CA TYR A 246 -6.34 10.00 11.87
C TYR A 246 -7.46 10.40 12.83
N LEU A 247 -7.98 11.63 12.72
CA LEU A 247 -9.13 12.07 13.52
C LEU A 247 -10.37 11.21 13.22
N ARG A 248 -10.64 10.91 11.94
CA ARG A 248 -11.72 10.02 11.52
C ARG A 248 -11.54 8.61 12.10
N MET A 249 -10.32 8.07 12.05
CA MET A 249 -10.03 6.78 12.67
C MET A 249 -10.32 6.79 14.18
N ILE A 250 -9.88 7.82 14.92
CA ILE A 250 -10.13 7.92 16.37
C ILE A 250 -11.63 7.98 16.65
N ARG A 251 -12.38 8.81 15.90
CA ARG A 251 -13.85 8.91 16.03
C ARG A 251 -14.52 7.56 15.79
N ASN A 252 -14.12 6.82 14.76
CA ASN A 252 -14.64 5.47 14.48
C ASN A 252 -14.31 4.50 15.62
N ALA A 253 -13.09 4.53 16.15
CA ALA A 253 -12.67 3.70 17.27
C ALA A 253 -13.53 3.98 18.53
N PHE A 254 -13.87 5.24 18.79
CA PHE A 254 -14.73 5.64 19.91
C PHE A 254 -16.19 5.29 19.69
N PHE A 255 -16.71 5.53 18.49
CA PHE A 255 -18.08 5.17 18.11
C PHE A 255 -18.35 3.68 18.31
N HIS A 256 -17.41 2.83 17.87
CA HIS A 256 -17.49 1.38 18.06
C HIS A 256 -16.99 0.87 19.42
N LYS A 257 -16.63 1.76 20.36
CA LYS A 257 -16.08 1.40 21.69
C LYS A 257 -14.91 0.41 21.63
N ALA A 258 -14.11 0.47 20.57
CA ALA A 258 -13.09 -0.52 20.24
C ALA A 258 -11.74 -0.27 20.94
N VAL A 259 -11.60 0.83 21.68
CA VAL A 259 -10.41 1.18 22.47
C VAL A 259 -10.80 1.49 23.92
N LYS A 260 -9.96 1.10 24.87
CA LYS A 260 -10.21 1.20 26.32
C LYS A 260 -8.94 1.64 27.08
N GLY A 261 -9.12 2.00 28.34
CA GLY A 261 -8.03 2.36 29.27
C GLY A 261 -7.12 3.48 28.75
N LYS A 262 -5.83 3.41 29.11
CA LYS A 262 -4.82 4.43 28.77
C LYS A 262 -4.70 4.71 27.27
N LEU A 263 -5.00 3.74 26.40
CA LEU A 263 -5.01 3.95 24.95
C LEU A 263 -6.18 4.84 24.52
N LYS A 264 -7.36 4.66 25.11
CA LYS A 264 -8.52 5.53 24.86
C LYS A 264 -8.19 6.97 25.28
N ASP A 265 -7.57 7.15 26.45
CA ASP A 265 -7.19 8.47 26.97
C ASP A 265 -6.18 9.16 26.05
N PHE A 266 -5.13 8.44 25.64
CA PHE A 266 -4.16 8.93 24.67
C PHE A 266 -4.84 9.37 23.36
N LEU A 267 -5.71 8.54 22.79
CA LEU A 267 -6.40 8.88 21.54
C LEU A 267 -7.38 10.06 21.75
N GLY A 268 -7.95 10.23 22.94
CA GLY A 268 -8.81 11.36 23.28
C GLY A 268 -8.05 12.67 23.25
N GLU A 269 -6.92 12.74 23.97
CA GLU A 269 -6.00 13.88 23.93
C GLU A 269 -5.56 14.21 22.49
N ARG A 270 -5.27 13.17 21.69
CA ARG A 270 -4.89 13.35 20.28
C ARG A 270 -6.04 13.87 19.44
N ALA A 271 -7.26 13.37 19.60
CA ALA A 271 -8.42 13.87 18.86
C ALA A 271 -8.65 15.36 19.13
N GLU A 272 -8.56 15.81 20.38
CA GLU A 272 -8.69 17.22 20.76
C GLU A 272 -7.60 18.09 20.12
N PHE A 273 -6.34 17.66 20.21
CA PHE A 273 -5.23 18.37 19.59
C PHE A 273 -5.40 18.47 18.07
N LEU A 274 -5.75 17.34 17.43
CA LEU A 274 -5.93 17.30 15.98
C LEU A 274 -7.06 18.23 15.57
N ALA A 275 -8.23 18.17 16.22
CA ALA A 275 -9.39 19.02 15.94
C ALA A 275 -9.10 20.53 16.08
N ARG A 276 -8.22 20.92 17.01
CA ARG A 276 -7.80 22.32 17.19
C ARG A 276 -6.74 22.77 16.18
N SER A 277 -5.98 21.84 15.61
CA SER A 277 -4.94 22.16 14.63
C SER A 277 -5.53 22.68 13.32
N GLN A 278 -4.89 23.69 12.70
CA GLN A 278 -5.42 24.37 11.51
C GLN A 278 -5.78 23.44 10.34
N GLY A 279 -5.15 22.25 10.25
CA GLY A 279 -5.46 21.25 9.22
C GLY A 279 -6.74 20.46 9.44
N ALA A 280 -7.23 20.29 10.66
CA ALA A 280 -8.48 19.55 10.93
C ALA A 280 -9.71 20.46 11.04
N LYS A 281 -9.52 21.78 10.95
CA LYS A 281 -10.61 22.78 11.00
C LYS A 281 -11.46 22.84 9.72
N LEU A 282 -11.12 22.06 8.69
CA LEU A 282 -11.88 22.02 7.45
C LEU A 282 -13.17 21.22 7.63
N LYS A 283 -14.14 21.81 8.33
CA LYS A 283 -15.54 21.36 8.22
C LYS A 283 -16.01 21.65 6.81
N GLY A 284 -16.39 20.64 6.04
CA GLY A 284 -16.85 20.86 4.67
C GLY A 284 -17.83 19.80 4.21
N ASP A 285 -18.78 20.23 3.39
CA ASP A 285 -19.81 19.37 2.85
C ASP A 285 -19.23 18.29 1.93
N ILE A 286 -18.29 18.66 1.06
CA ILE A 286 -17.64 17.74 0.12
C ILE A 286 -16.12 17.93 0.16
N MET A 287 -15.40 16.84 0.38
CA MET A 287 -13.94 16.77 0.22
C MET A 287 -13.59 15.58 -0.68
N VAL A 288 -12.69 15.78 -1.63
CA VAL A 288 -12.19 14.70 -2.48
C VAL A 288 -10.68 14.67 -2.36
N THR A 289 -10.13 13.53 -1.97
CA THR A 289 -8.67 13.34 -1.84
C THR A 289 -8.21 12.24 -2.76
N ILE A 290 -7.20 12.48 -3.58
CA ILE A 290 -6.61 11.45 -4.44
C ILE A 290 -5.16 11.17 -4.06
N THR A 291 -4.74 9.90 -4.13
CA THR A 291 -3.34 9.47 -4.01
C THR A 291 -3.04 8.32 -4.95
N TRP A 292 -1.77 8.13 -5.33
CA TRP A 292 -1.39 7.10 -6.31
C TRP A 292 -0.06 6.42 -5.96
N ASN A 293 0.21 5.26 -6.57
CA ASN A 293 1.36 4.39 -6.25
C ASN A 293 2.68 4.76 -6.94
N THR A 294 2.65 5.56 -8.01
CA THR A 294 3.82 5.85 -8.84
C THR A 294 4.44 7.20 -8.50
N ASP A 295 5.74 7.25 -8.24
CA ASP A 295 6.40 8.53 -7.95
C ASP A 295 6.49 9.40 -9.21
N ASN A 296 6.48 10.72 -9.05
CA ASN A 296 6.70 11.70 -10.12
C ASN A 296 5.85 11.37 -11.37
N THR A 297 4.58 11.12 -11.09
CA THR A 297 3.46 10.97 -12.01
C THR A 297 2.55 12.15 -11.79
N ASP A 298 2.03 12.72 -12.87
CA ASP A 298 1.11 13.85 -12.84
C ASP A 298 -0.33 13.35 -12.99
N VAL A 299 -1.09 13.40 -11.89
CA VAL A 299 -2.49 12.96 -11.82
C VAL A 299 -3.30 14.09 -11.23
N ASP A 300 -4.17 14.66 -12.06
CA ASP A 300 -4.99 15.80 -11.68
C ASP A 300 -6.38 15.38 -11.21
N LEU A 301 -6.82 15.98 -10.12
CA LEU A 301 -8.19 15.91 -9.65
C LEU A 301 -9.07 16.97 -10.32
N TRP A 302 -10.23 16.53 -10.82
CA TRP A 302 -11.27 17.38 -11.36
C TRP A 302 -12.61 17.15 -10.68
N VAL A 303 -13.26 18.22 -10.26
CA VAL A 303 -14.61 18.17 -9.66
C VAL A 303 -15.51 19.16 -10.39
N LYS A 304 -16.57 18.67 -11.01
CA LYS A 304 -17.61 19.50 -11.66
C LYS A 304 -18.80 19.66 -10.72
N ASP A 305 -19.26 20.90 -10.57
CA ASP A 305 -20.40 21.25 -9.72
C ASP A 305 -21.75 21.27 -10.49
N PRO A 306 -22.89 21.41 -9.79
CA PRO A 306 -24.22 21.39 -10.41
C PRO A 306 -24.49 22.53 -11.40
N ASN A 307 -23.76 23.65 -11.30
CA ASN A 307 -23.85 24.75 -12.26
C ASN A 307 -23.02 24.48 -13.53
N GLY A 308 -22.31 23.35 -13.58
CA GLY A 308 -21.45 22.95 -14.66
C GLY A 308 -20.02 23.48 -14.58
N GLU A 309 -19.67 24.21 -13.52
CA GLU A 309 -18.33 24.76 -13.31
C GLU A 309 -17.38 23.66 -12.82
N SER A 310 -16.19 23.55 -13.41
CA SER A 310 -15.21 22.51 -13.07
C SER A 310 -14.02 23.10 -12.32
N CYS A 311 -13.74 22.56 -11.13
CA CYS A 311 -12.52 22.82 -10.38
C CYS A 311 -11.41 21.84 -10.79
N GLY A 312 -10.22 22.36 -11.09
CA GLY A 312 -9.06 21.56 -11.48
C GLY A 312 -7.77 22.38 -11.43
N TYR A 313 -6.68 21.86 -11.99
CA TYR A 313 -5.36 22.51 -11.96
C TYR A 313 -5.37 23.92 -12.58
N ASN A 314 -6.14 24.12 -13.66
CA ASN A 314 -6.24 25.39 -14.39
C ASN A 314 -7.33 26.34 -13.85
N HIS A 315 -8.23 25.84 -12.99
CA HIS A 315 -9.31 26.61 -12.36
C HIS A 315 -9.50 26.15 -10.92
N LYS A 316 -8.66 26.68 -10.00
CA LYS A 316 -8.53 26.14 -8.63
C LYS A 316 -9.65 26.58 -7.68
N ARG A 317 -10.58 27.44 -8.11
CA ARG A 317 -11.67 27.98 -7.28
C ARG A 317 -12.95 28.14 -8.08
N THR A 318 -14.04 27.53 -7.63
CA THR A 318 -15.37 27.69 -8.23
C THR A 318 -16.16 28.81 -7.57
N ARG A 319 -17.20 29.31 -8.24
CA ARG A 319 -18.11 30.36 -7.74
C ARG A 319 -18.85 29.93 -6.47
N ILE A 320 -19.17 28.65 -6.35
CA ILE A 320 -19.82 28.10 -5.14
C ILE A 320 -18.84 27.90 -3.96
N GLY A 321 -17.57 28.31 -4.11
CA GLY A 321 -16.57 28.26 -3.04
C GLY A 321 -15.80 26.95 -2.96
N GLY A 322 -15.91 26.08 -3.98
CA GLY A 322 -15.07 24.88 -4.10
C GLY A 322 -13.64 25.27 -4.42
N ARG A 323 -12.65 24.58 -3.84
CA ARG A 323 -11.25 24.90 -4.07
C ARG A 323 -10.35 23.66 -4.11
N LEU A 324 -9.38 23.68 -5.01
CA LEU A 324 -8.26 22.74 -5.01
C LEU A 324 -7.18 23.27 -4.06
N LEU A 325 -6.92 22.55 -2.96
CA LEU A 325 -6.07 23.03 -1.86
C LEU A 325 -4.59 23.03 -2.21
N GLN A 326 -4.13 22.02 -2.94
CA GLN A 326 -2.79 21.97 -3.50
C GLN A 326 -2.82 21.08 -4.73
N ASP A 327 -2.12 21.57 -5.75
CA ASP A 327 -1.84 20.92 -7.01
C ASP A 327 -0.42 20.35 -6.90
N ILE A 328 -0.28 19.03 -7.01
CA ILE A 328 0.97 18.30 -6.80
C ILE A 328 1.37 17.59 -8.10
N THR A 329 2.18 18.28 -8.90
CA THR A 329 2.73 17.75 -10.16
C THR A 329 3.86 16.72 -9.98
N ARG A 330 4.35 16.49 -8.75
CA ARG A 330 5.43 15.53 -8.45
C ARG A 330 5.21 14.82 -7.12
N GLY A 331 5.23 13.50 -7.14
CA GLY A 331 5.10 12.68 -5.93
C GLY A 331 4.06 11.58 -6.12
N TYR A 332 3.42 11.23 -5.01
CA TYR A 332 2.35 10.22 -4.90
C TYR A 332 0.99 10.87 -4.55
N GLY A 333 0.86 12.19 -4.73
CA GLY A 333 -0.17 13.03 -4.10
C GLY A 333 0.12 13.29 -2.60
N PRO A 334 -0.87 13.72 -1.80
CA PRO A 334 -2.28 13.88 -2.16
C PRO A 334 -2.62 15.22 -2.80
N GLU A 335 -3.51 15.17 -3.78
CA GLU A 335 -4.31 16.34 -4.16
C GLU A 335 -5.65 16.30 -3.42
N GLN A 336 -6.16 17.47 -3.06
CA GLN A 336 -7.42 17.56 -2.32
C GLN A 336 -8.28 18.73 -2.81
N PHE A 337 -9.51 18.40 -3.19
CA PHE A 337 -10.60 19.35 -3.37
C PHE A 337 -11.39 19.50 -2.06
N TYR A 338 -11.81 20.72 -1.77
CA TYR A 338 -12.60 21.05 -0.59
C TYR A 338 -13.70 22.05 -0.95
N LEU A 339 -14.94 21.73 -0.58
CA LEU A 339 -16.11 22.59 -0.73
C LEU A 339 -16.80 22.72 0.65
N PRO A 340 -16.74 23.91 1.28
CA PRO A 340 -17.31 24.11 2.61
C PRO A 340 -18.84 23.99 2.63
N ARG A 341 -19.53 24.53 1.61
CA ARG A 341 -20.99 24.56 1.49
C ARG A 341 -21.39 24.12 0.09
N ALA A 342 -21.97 22.93 -0.02
CA ALA A 342 -22.39 22.38 -1.30
C ALA A 342 -23.83 22.80 -1.62
N ILE A 343 -24.05 23.23 -2.86
CA ILE A 343 -25.39 23.49 -3.40
C ILE A 343 -26.06 22.17 -3.83
N LYS A 344 -27.39 22.14 -3.85
CA LYS A 344 -28.17 20.97 -4.26
C LYS A 344 -27.92 20.67 -5.76
N GLY A 345 -27.75 19.40 -6.10
CA GLY A 345 -27.61 18.95 -7.49
C GLY A 345 -26.53 17.90 -7.68
N GLU A 346 -26.22 17.59 -8.93
CA GLU A 346 -25.28 16.54 -9.31
C GLU A 346 -23.83 17.05 -9.38
N TYR A 347 -22.91 16.31 -8.78
CA TYR A 347 -21.47 16.55 -8.85
C TYR A 347 -20.79 15.40 -9.60
N GLU A 348 -19.75 15.70 -10.37
CA GLU A 348 -18.91 14.71 -11.04
C GLU A 348 -17.47 14.80 -10.54
N VAL A 349 -16.91 13.67 -10.11
CA VAL A 349 -15.50 13.54 -9.75
C VAL A 349 -14.79 12.77 -10.86
N SER A 350 -13.72 13.34 -11.40
CA SER A 350 -12.89 12.69 -12.42
C SER A 350 -11.40 12.88 -12.13
N VAL A 351 -10.59 11.97 -12.66
CA VAL A 351 -9.13 12.03 -12.60
C VAL A 351 -8.56 12.08 -14.01
N HIS A 352 -7.55 12.92 -14.22
CA HIS A 352 -6.88 13.09 -15.51
C HIS A 352 -5.42 12.70 -15.39
N TYR A 353 -4.94 11.86 -16.31
CA TYR A 353 -3.56 11.42 -16.32
C TYR A 353 -2.76 12.21 -17.36
N PHE A 354 -1.91 13.16 -16.98
CA PHE A 354 -1.21 13.97 -17.98
C PHE A 354 0.01 13.26 -18.60
N ALA A 355 0.94 12.75 -17.80
CA ALA A 355 2.04 11.89 -18.26
C ALA A 355 2.82 11.23 -17.12
N SER A 356 3.46 10.08 -17.40
CA SER A 356 4.66 9.63 -16.69
C SER A 356 5.92 10.13 -17.39
N SER A 357 7.00 10.34 -16.64
CA SER A 357 8.33 10.60 -17.22
C SER A 357 8.67 9.51 -18.26
N ARG A 358 9.09 9.90 -19.48
CA ARG A 358 9.43 9.00 -20.62
C ARG A 358 10.37 7.84 -20.26
N THR A 359 11.12 7.93 -19.16
CA THR A 359 12.03 6.90 -18.63
C THR A 359 11.33 5.74 -17.90
N ARG A 360 10.01 5.81 -17.64
CA ARG A 360 9.23 4.81 -16.88
C ARG A 360 8.14 4.12 -17.71
N LEU A 361 8.50 3.72 -18.93
CA LEU A 361 7.69 2.87 -19.79
C LEU A 361 7.26 1.60 -19.01
N GLY A 362 5.97 1.51 -18.66
CA GLY A 362 5.36 0.31 -18.06
C GLY A 362 4.94 0.39 -16.59
N ALA A 363 5.13 1.51 -15.86
CA ALA A 363 4.52 1.67 -14.54
C ALA A 363 3.08 2.18 -14.67
N ARG A 364 2.10 1.46 -14.10
CA ARG A 364 0.69 1.87 -14.08
C ARG A 364 0.39 2.65 -12.80
N SER A 365 -0.31 3.77 -12.97
CA SER A 365 -0.76 4.63 -11.89
C SER A 365 -2.12 4.14 -11.40
N PHE A 366 -2.11 3.53 -10.23
CA PHE A 366 -3.29 3.09 -9.52
C PHE A 366 -3.64 4.13 -8.47
N VAL A 367 -4.75 4.81 -8.72
CA VAL A 367 -5.21 5.97 -7.97
C VAL A 367 -6.29 5.54 -7.00
N GLU A 368 -6.12 5.90 -5.75
CA GLU A 368 -7.16 5.86 -4.73
C GLU A 368 -7.80 7.24 -4.63
N ILE A 369 -9.13 7.28 -4.68
CA ILE A 369 -9.95 8.48 -4.54
C ILE A 369 -10.82 8.29 -3.31
N THR A 370 -10.67 9.16 -2.30
CA THR A 370 -11.55 9.18 -1.13
C THR A 370 -12.46 10.39 -1.19
N LEU A 371 -13.75 10.14 -1.40
CA LEU A 371 -14.82 11.11 -1.30
C LEU A 371 -15.31 11.14 0.14
N THR A 372 -15.32 12.32 0.77
CA THR A 372 -15.76 12.53 2.15
C THR A 372 -16.88 13.55 2.15
N PHE A 373 -18.02 13.16 2.70
CA PHE A 373 -19.17 14.02 2.92
C PHE A 373 -19.22 14.47 4.37
N TYR A 374 -19.69 15.70 4.61
CA TYR A 374 -19.81 16.29 5.95
C TYR A 374 -18.52 16.19 6.78
N GLY A 375 -17.36 16.35 6.11
CA GLY A 375 -16.04 16.27 6.70
C GLY A 375 -15.90 17.15 7.93
N GLY A 376 -15.28 16.62 8.99
CA GLY A 376 -15.08 17.33 10.25
C GLY A 376 -16.27 17.30 11.21
N THR A 377 -17.42 16.72 10.82
CA THR A 377 -18.65 16.66 11.63
C THR A 377 -18.96 15.24 12.14
N PRO A 378 -19.89 15.07 13.11
CA PRO A 378 -20.38 13.74 13.49
C PRO A 378 -21.10 12.96 12.37
N LYS A 379 -21.56 13.65 11.31
CA LYS A 379 -22.21 13.03 10.14
C LYS A 379 -21.22 12.65 9.04
N GLU A 380 -19.90 12.77 9.31
CA GLU A 380 -18.86 12.48 8.34
C GLU A 380 -18.98 11.04 7.82
N ARG A 381 -19.14 10.90 6.51
CA ARG A 381 -19.10 9.60 5.81
C ARG A 381 -18.09 9.65 4.69
N SER A 382 -17.49 8.52 4.35
CA SER A 382 -16.48 8.48 3.29
C SER A 382 -16.58 7.23 2.44
N GLU A 383 -16.36 7.42 1.15
CA GLU A 383 -16.35 6.37 0.15
C GLU A 383 -15.00 6.38 -0.55
N THR A 384 -14.44 5.20 -0.79
CA THR A 384 -13.14 5.06 -1.44
C THR A 384 -13.29 4.30 -2.74
N PHE A 385 -12.87 4.94 -3.82
CA PHE A 385 -12.83 4.41 -5.17
C PHE A 385 -11.38 4.17 -5.58
N TYR A 386 -11.19 3.25 -6.52
CA TYR A 386 -9.89 2.93 -7.06
C TYR A 386 -9.96 2.86 -8.57
N VAL A 387 -9.07 3.59 -9.25
CA VAL A 387 -9.00 3.63 -10.70
C VAL A 387 -7.59 3.34 -11.17
N MET A 388 -7.49 2.53 -12.20
CA MET A 388 -6.23 2.26 -12.89
C MET A 388 -6.13 3.16 -14.11
N LEU A 389 -5.16 4.06 -14.12
CA LEU A 389 -4.90 4.94 -15.25
C LEU A 389 -4.01 4.23 -16.25
N THR A 390 -4.44 4.19 -17.51
CA THR A 390 -3.86 3.32 -18.51
C THR A 390 -3.23 4.03 -19.70
N LYS A 391 -3.74 5.20 -20.08
CA LYS A 391 -3.24 5.92 -21.25
C LYS A 391 -2.88 7.35 -20.86
N ALA A 392 -1.79 7.87 -21.40
CA ALA A 392 -1.48 9.29 -21.24
C ALA A 392 -2.64 10.13 -21.81
N LYS A 393 -2.96 11.23 -21.15
CA LYS A 393 -4.12 12.11 -21.39
C LYS A 393 -5.48 11.46 -21.22
N GLU A 394 -5.56 10.33 -20.50
CA GLU A 394 -6.84 9.69 -20.18
C GLU A 394 -7.57 10.47 -19.08
N ARG A 395 -8.86 10.74 -19.30
CA ARG A 395 -9.81 11.22 -18.28
C ARG A 395 -10.72 10.06 -17.89
N VAL A 396 -10.80 9.76 -16.60
CA VAL A 396 -11.74 8.76 -16.07
C VAL A 396 -12.70 9.42 -15.10
N VAL A 397 -14.00 9.32 -15.37
CA VAL A 397 -15.05 9.69 -14.40
C VAL A 397 -15.10 8.60 -13.33
N VAL A 398 -14.88 8.99 -12.08
CA VAL A 398 -14.77 8.07 -10.93
C VAL A 398 -16.12 7.90 -10.25
N SER A 399 -16.84 9.00 -10.07
CA SER A 399 -18.12 9.00 -9.37
C SER A 399 -18.98 10.18 -9.83
N ARG A 400 -20.29 9.95 -9.86
CA ARG A 400 -21.34 10.97 -9.96
C ARG A 400 -22.27 10.78 -8.78
N PHE A 401 -22.59 11.87 -8.08
CA PHE A 401 -23.46 11.81 -6.91
C PHE A 401 -24.28 13.09 -6.78
N SER A 402 -25.46 12.97 -6.18
CA SER A 402 -26.32 14.10 -5.86
C SER A 402 -26.05 14.61 -4.45
N TRP A 403 -26.13 15.93 -4.27
CA TRP A 403 -26.11 16.58 -2.95
C TRP A 403 -27.49 17.18 -2.62
N PRO A 404 -27.98 17.07 -1.37
CA PRO A 404 -27.44 16.23 -0.31
C PRO A 404 -27.52 14.74 -0.68
N PRO A 405 -26.55 13.92 -0.28
CA PRO A 405 -26.53 12.51 -0.65
C PRO A 405 -27.61 11.76 0.14
N GLU A 406 -28.25 10.78 -0.52
CA GLU A 406 -29.31 9.95 0.06
C GLU A 406 -28.91 9.26 1.37
#